data_AF-A0A1I8NNV0-F1
#
_entry.id   AF-A0A1I8NNV0-F1
#
_cell.length_a   1.000
_cell.length_b   1.000
_cell.length_c   1.000
_cell.angle_alpha   90.00
_cell.angle_beta   90.00
_cell.angle_gamma   90.00
#
_symmetry.space_group_name_H-M   'P 1'
#
loop_
_entity.id
_entity.type
_entity.pdbx_description
1 polymer ?
#
loop_
_entity_poly.entity_id
_entity_poly.type
_entity_poly.pdbx_seq_one_letter_code
_entity_poly.pdbx_strand_id
1 'polypeptide(L)'
;MRSLPHVFAIFLLYFAAVCADDPLNPKEQKEKATNQPPCKACSTLVSSFKLGLENTSRGKHAGGDAAWEEEKLRSYKTSEVRLVEIQENLCREVRRGQTQCHNMANDHEHLLEEWFTHKQNEEEDLHKWLCIEQLQVCCPDGHYGAECKKCTDCRGNGKCKGDGTRKGNGKCNCDAGYTGDDCNQCALGFYEAFRDDKKLLCSTCHKSCTKDEGCKGAGPKACAKCNEGWRWDATNGCQDINECLDKPRTCRPNQFCVNNEGSHSCLECDRSCEGCDGDGPDMCKKCAAGYSLKDGKCQVDSLDPHVNEESEATEEEEYTQIEAPHIRDEL
;
A
#
# COMPACT_ATOMS: atom_id res chain seq x y z
N MET A 1 -20.20 -77.98 18.26
CA MET A 1 -21.07 -76.81 18.02
C MET A 1 -20.20 -75.64 17.58
N ARG A 2 -20.48 -75.16 16.36
CA ARG A 2 -20.12 -73.87 15.72
C ARG A 2 -18.64 -73.54 15.45
N SER A 3 -18.36 -73.62 14.15
CA SER A 3 -17.24 -73.16 13.33
C SER A 3 -17.43 -71.69 12.85
N LEU A 4 -16.29 -71.06 12.46
CA LEU A 4 -15.98 -69.76 11.77
C LEU A 4 -17.05 -69.12 10.85
N PRO A 5 -16.94 -67.82 10.39
CA PRO A 5 -15.76 -66.94 10.16
C PRO A 5 -15.96 -65.48 10.72
N HIS A 6 -15.08 -64.46 10.70
CA HIS A 6 -14.29 -63.85 9.62
C HIS A 6 -13.04 -63.14 10.16
N VAL A 7 -11.92 -63.50 9.54
CA VAL A 7 -10.68 -62.75 9.38
C VAL A 7 -10.95 -61.51 8.51
N PHE A 8 -10.11 -60.48 8.68
CA PHE A 8 -9.75 -59.38 7.77
C PHE A 8 -10.26 -57.97 8.12
N ALA A 9 -9.28 -57.07 8.19
CA ALA A 9 -9.33 -55.66 7.84
C ALA A 9 -9.49 -54.60 8.94
N ILE A 10 -8.63 -54.54 9.97
CA ILE A 10 -8.33 -53.26 10.65
C ILE A 10 -6.87 -53.20 11.15
N PHE A 11 -5.88 -53.33 10.27
CA PHE A 11 -4.46 -53.12 10.63
C PHE A 11 -3.62 -52.51 9.49
N LEU A 12 -4.21 -51.57 8.73
CA LEU A 12 -3.54 -50.88 7.62
C LEU A 12 -3.97 -49.40 7.45
N LEU A 13 -4.23 -48.67 8.54
CA LEU A 13 -4.49 -47.21 8.48
C LEU A 13 -3.87 -46.46 9.68
N TYR A 14 -2.65 -46.81 10.07
CA TYR A 14 -1.90 -46.07 11.11
C TYR A 14 -0.48 -45.68 10.67
N PHE A 15 -0.27 -45.50 9.36
CA PHE A 15 0.96 -44.96 8.79
C PHE A 15 0.63 -44.08 7.57
N ALA A 16 -0.06 -42.96 7.82
CA ALA A 16 -0.12 -41.82 6.89
C ALA A 16 -0.66 -40.56 7.61
N ALA A 17 -0.14 -40.26 8.79
CA ALA A 17 -0.10 -38.88 9.28
C ALA A 17 1.36 -38.43 9.21
N VAL A 18 1.95 -38.56 8.02
CA VAL A 18 3.06 -37.71 7.63
C VAL A 18 2.46 -36.33 7.48
N CYS A 19 3.03 -35.36 8.19
CA CYS A 19 2.70 -33.95 8.13
C CYS A 19 2.31 -33.56 6.70
N ALA A 20 1.02 -33.30 6.48
CA ALA A 20 0.62 -32.52 5.33
C ALA A 20 1.03 -31.09 5.67
N ASP A 21 2.28 -30.74 5.34
CA ASP A 21 2.60 -29.34 5.10
C ASP A 21 1.57 -28.85 4.07
N ASP A 22 0.80 -27.83 4.44
CA ASP A 22 -0.10 -27.11 3.54
C ASP A 22 0.62 -26.90 2.18
N PRO A 23 -0.02 -27.13 1.03
CA PRO A 23 0.58 -26.85 -0.26
C PRO A 23 0.81 -25.33 -0.36
N LEU A 24 2.01 -24.91 0.04
CA LEU A 24 2.55 -23.57 -0.03
C LEU A 24 2.13 -22.91 -1.35
N ASN A 25 1.47 -21.75 -1.24
CA ASN A 25 1.04 -20.95 -2.37
C ASN A 25 2.18 -20.81 -3.41
N PRO A 26 2.01 -21.28 -4.66
CA PRO A 26 3.07 -21.26 -5.66
C PRO A 26 3.67 -19.87 -5.92
N LYS A 27 2.87 -18.81 -5.73
CA LYS A 27 3.33 -17.42 -5.84
C LYS A 27 4.32 -17.07 -4.71
N GLU A 28 4.03 -17.52 -3.49
CA GLU A 28 4.86 -17.28 -2.32
C GLU A 28 6.20 -18.02 -2.43
N GLN A 29 6.19 -19.28 -2.87
CA GLN A 29 7.42 -20.03 -3.11
C GLN A 29 8.32 -19.34 -4.15
N LYS A 30 7.72 -18.81 -5.22
CA LYS A 30 8.45 -18.07 -6.26
C LYS A 30 9.06 -16.78 -5.72
N GLU A 31 8.35 -16.05 -4.86
CA GLU A 31 8.88 -14.84 -4.22
C GLU A 31 10.04 -15.16 -3.28
N LYS A 32 9.92 -16.22 -2.47
CA LYS A 32 10.99 -16.72 -1.58
C LYS A 32 12.25 -17.12 -2.34
N ALA A 33 12.10 -17.78 -3.50
CA ALA A 33 13.21 -18.22 -4.36
C ALA A 33 13.81 -17.11 -5.26
N THR A 34 13.24 -15.90 -5.26
CA THR A 34 13.72 -14.81 -6.14
C THR A 34 15.08 -14.27 -5.70
N ASN A 35 16.08 -14.29 -6.59
CA ASN A 35 17.39 -13.69 -6.33
C ASN A 35 17.34 -12.16 -6.35
N GLN A 36 17.87 -11.53 -5.31
CA GLN A 36 18.01 -10.10 -5.14
C GLN A 36 19.43 -9.62 -5.50
N PRO A 37 19.60 -8.33 -5.84
CA PRO A 37 20.93 -7.74 -6.04
C PRO A 37 21.83 -7.93 -4.80
N PRO A 38 23.15 -8.10 -4.97
CA PRO A 38 24.07 -8.44 -3.87
C PRO A 38 23.96 -7.55 -2.63
N CYS A 39 23.95 -6.23 -2.82
CA CYS A 39 23.78 -5.30 -1.70
C CYS A 39 22.46 -5.53 -0.96
N LYS A 40 21.35 -5.68 -1.70
CA LYS A 40 20.03 -5.88 -1.12
C LYS A 40 19.92 -7.22 -0.38
N ALA A 41 20.56 -8.27 -0.89
CA ALA A 41 20.66 -9.56 -0.19
C ALA A 41 21.41 -9.41 1.13
N CYS A 42 22.56 -8.72 1.14
CA CYS A 42 23.32 -8.43 2.36
C CYS A 42 22.53 -7.56 3.34
N SER A 43 21.90 -6.47 2.88
CA SER A 43 21.03 -5.62 3.71
C SER A 43 19.90 -6.43 4.32
N THR A 44 19.29 -7.37 3.58
CA THR A 44 18.22 -8.23 4.08
C THR A 44 18.71 -9.16 5.19
N LEU A 45 19.89 -9.78 5.01
CA LEU A 45 20.53 -10.57 6.07
C LEU A 45 20.79 -9.72 7.31
N VAL A 46 21.39 -8.54 7.14
CA VAL A 46 21.70 -7.63 8.26
C VAL A 46 20.42 -7.16 8.96
N SER A 47 19.36 -6.84 8.23
CA SER A 47 18.06 -6.50 8.82
C SER A 47 17.50 -7.66 9.64
N SER A 48 17.58 -8.89 9.12
CA SER A 48 17.14 -10.07 9.87
C SER A 48 17.99 -10.32 11.12
N PHE A 49 19.30 -10.07 11.05
CA PHE A 49 20.21 -10.21 12.19
C PHE A 49 19.92 -9.14 13.27
N LYS A 50 19.71 -7.88 12.85
CA LYS A 50 19.30 -6.79 13.75
C LYS A 50 17.97 -7.09 14.44
N LEU A 51 17.00 -7.63 13.71
CA LEU A 51 15.75 -8.12 14.30
C LEU A 51 15.99 -9.25 15.32
N GLY A 52 16.89 -10.19 15.03
CA GLY A 52 17.29 -11.22 15.99
C GLY A 52 17.95 -10.64 17.25
N LEU A 53 18.79 -9.60 17.11
CA LEU A 53 19.37 -8.88 18.24
C LEU A 53 18.29 -8.23 19.10
N GLU A 54 17.27 -7.62 18.49
CA GLU A 54 16.12 -7.02 19.17
C GLU A 54 15.26 -8.07 19.88
N ASN A 55 14.91 -9.16 19.21
CA ASN A 55 14.08 -10.24 19.78
C ASN A 55 14.77 -10.95 20.95
N THR A 56 16.09 -11.08 20.90
CA THR A 56 16.90 -11.64 22.01
C THR A 56 17.39 -10.56 22.97
N SER A 57 17.08 -9.28 22.72
CA SER A 57 17.37 -8.19 23.64
C SER A 57 16.40 -8.27 24.80
N ARG A 58 16.80 -8.96 25.86
CA ARG A 58 16.02 -9.04 27.10
C ARG A 58 15.85 -7.63 27.69
N GLY A 59 14.65 -7.06 27.55
CA GLY A 59 14.32 -5.71 28.01
C GLY A 59 13.13 -5.66 28.98
N LYS A 60 13.42 -5.36 30.26
CA LYS A 60 12.58 -4.61 31.24
C LYS A 60 11.17 -5.11 31.62
N HIS A 61 10.97 -6.39 31.94
CA HIS A 61 9.72 -6.82 32.63
C HIS A 61 9.89 -7.88 33.73
N ALA A 62 10.93 -7.82 34.55
CA ALA A 62 10.92 -8.53 35.83
C ALA A 62 11.76 -7.74 36.83
N GLY A 63 11.14 -7.05 37.78
CA GLY A 63 11.87 -6.30 38.80
C GLY A 63 12.89 -7.20 39.52
N GLY A 64 14.16 -6.91 39.30
CA GLY A 64 15.33 -7.55 39.91
C GLY A 64 16.52 -6.58 39.90
N ASP A 65 17.47 -6.79 40.80
CA ASP A 65 18.61 -5.87 41.03
C ASP A 65 19.36 -5.53 39.74
N ALA A 66 19.29 -4.26 39.33
CA ALA A 66 19.88 -3.76 38.09
C ALA A 66 21.39 -4.03 37.97
N ALA A 67 22.12 -4.14 39.09
CA ALA A 67 23.55 -4.45 39.10
C ALA A 67 23.85 -5.92 38.77
N TRP A 68 23.05 -6.87 39.29
CA TRP A 68 23.17 -8.28 38.94
C TRP A 68 22.77 -8.50 37.48
N GLU A 69 21.74 -7.79 37.02
CA GLU A 69 21.30 -7.83 35.63
C GLU A 69 22.36 -7.25 34.69
N GLU A 70 22.99 -6.11 34.99
CA GLU A 70 23.97 -5.49 34.10
C GLU A 70 25.25 -6.34 33.89
N GLU A 71 25.73 -7.01 34.93
CA GLU A 71 26.91 -7.89 34.85
C GLU A 71 26.61 -9.21 34.10
N LYS A 72 25.46 -9.85 34.40
CA LYS A 72 25.01 -11.06 33.68
C LYS A 72 24.54 -10.78 32.26
N LEU A 73 23.90 -9.63 32.00
CA LEU A 73 23.47 -9.23 30.66
C LEU A 73 24.66 -8.93 29.76
N ARG A 74 25.76 -8.36 30.26
CA ARG A 74 27.00 -8.26 29.48
C ARG A 74 27.48 -9.63 29.00
N SER A 75 27.44 -10.64 29.87
CA SER A 75 27.83 -12.01 29.50
C SER A 75 26.89 -12.67 28.47
N TYR A 76 25.58 -12.37 28.51
CA TYR A 76 24.61 -12.87 27.53
C TYR A 76 24.59 -12.06 26.23
N LYS A 77 24.87 -10.74 26.29
CA LYS A 77 24.84 -9.83 25.14
C LYS A 77 25.73 -10.34 24.00
N THR A 78 26.87 -10.93 24.35
CA THR A 78 27.84 -11.50 23.42
C THR A 78 28.07 -13.00 23.64
N SER A 79 27.13 -13.73 24.28
CA SER A 79 27.28 -15.18 24.47
C SER A 79 27.01 -15.97 23.19
N GLU A 80 27.71 -17.09 23.03
CA GLU A 80 27.46 -18.09 21.97
C GLU A 80 25.99 -18.55 21.96
N VAL A 81 25.41 -18.76 23.14
CA VAL A 81 23.99 -19.14 23.27
C VAL A 81 23.06 -18.12 22.62
N ARG A 82 23.31 -16.82 22.82
CA ARG A 82 22.50 -15.77 22.20
C ARG A 82 22.70 -15.73 20.68
N LEU A 83 23.92 -15.96 20.22
CA LEU A 83 24.21 -16.01 18.78
C LEU A 83 23.46 -17.15 18.08
N VAL A 84 23.42 -18.34 18.69
CA VAL A 84 22.66 -19.49 18.16
C VAL A 84 21.16 -19.18 18.10
N GLU A 85 20.58 -18.61 19.16
CA GLU A 85 19.16 -18.18 19.17
C GLU A 85 18.84 -17.19 18.02
N ILE A 86 19.78 -16.29 17.69
CA ILE A 86 19.66 -15.37 16.56
C ILE A 86 19.73 -16.12 15.24
N GLN A 87 20.77 -16.96 15.05
CA GLN A 87 21.02 -17.69 13.81
C GLN A 87 19.88 -18.64 13.42
N GLU A 88 19.27 -19.33 14.38
CA GLU A 88 18.13 -20.23 14.15
C GLU A 88 16.88 -19.50 13.59
N ASN A 89 16.77 -18.20 13.87
CA ASN A 89 15.65 -17.35 13.48
C ASN A 89 15.95 -16.43 12.29
N LEU A 90 17.18 -16.44 11.77
CA LEU A 90 17.54 -15.63 10.61
C LEU A 90 16.65 -15.97 9.40
N CYS A 91 16.30 -14.93 8.66
CA CYS A 91 15.57 -14.95 7.39
C CYS A 91 14.13 -15.50 7.45
N ARG A 92 13.61 -15.90 8.62
CA ARG A 92 12.25 -16.47 8.75
C ARG A 92 11.14 -15.54 8.25
N GLU A 93 11.25 -14.24 8.54
CA GLU A 93 10.27 -13.23 8.14
C GLU A 93 10.47 -12.68 6.71
N VAL A 94 11.54 -13.11 6.02
CA VAL A 94 11.87 -12.61 4.68
C VAL A 94 10.91 -13.17 3.66
N ARG A 95 10.02 -12.33 3.13
CA ARG A 95 9.05 -12.72 2.10
C ARG A 95 9.68 -12.96 0.72
N ARG A 96 10.67 -12.14 0.35
CA ARG A 96 11.29 -12.16 -0.98
C ARG A 96 12.79 -12.38 -0.89
N GLY A 97 13.29 -13.41 -1.57
CA GLY A 97 14.70 -13.79 -1.50
C GLY A 97 15.12 -14.49 -0.21
N GLN A 98 14.17 -15.20 0.43
CA GLN A 98 14.42 -15.96 1.65
C GLN A 98 15.54 -16.99 1.48
N THR A 99 15.51 -17.76 0.38
CA THR A 99 16.53 -18.77 0.09
C THR A 99 17.92 -18.13 -0.03
N GLN A 100 18.00 -16.98 -0.71
CA GLN A 100 19.26 -16.25 -0.83
C GLN A 100 19.75 -15.70 0.51
N CYS A 101 18.85 -15.25 1.38
CA CYS A 101 19.18 -14.80 2.72
C CYS A 101 19.78 -15.93 3.57
N HIS A 102 19.18 -17.12 3.55
CA HIS A 102 19.72 -18.29 4.26
C HIS A 102 21.09 -18.71 3.72
N ASN A 103 21.27 -18.73 2.39
CA ASN A 103 22.56 -19.03 1.78
C ASN A 103 23.63 -18.03 2.21
N MET A 104 23.33 -16.72 2.18
CA MET A 104 24.25 -15.68 2.64
C MET A 104 24.59 -15.80 4.13
N ALA A 105 23.62 -16.18 4.98
CA ALA A 105 23.87 -16.40 6.40
C ALA A 105 24.85 -17.55 6.63
N ASN A 106 24.69 -18.64 5.86
CA ASN A 106 25.56 -19.81 5.92
C ASN A 106 26.97 -19.51 5.35
N ASP A 107 27.05 -18.87 4.19
CA ASP A 107 28.32 -18.55 3.51
C ASP A 107 29.20 -17.58 4.34
N HIS A 108 28.58 -16.77 5.21
CA HIS A 108 29.24 -15.75 6.01
C HIS A 108 29.08 -15.94 7.52
N GLU A 109 28.81 -17.17 7.96
CA GLU A 109 28.62 -17.50 9.38
C GLU A 109 29.79 -17.03 10.25
N HIS A 110 31.02 -17.30 9.80
CA HIS A 110 32.25 -16.89 10.49
C HIS A 110 32.37 -15.37 10.67
N LEU A 111 31.94 -14.57 9.69
CA LEU A 111 31.97 -13.11 9.78
C LEU A 111 30.91 -12.59 10.77
N LEU A 112 29.73 -13.21 10.77
CA LEU A 112 28.66 -12.86 11.71
C LEU A 112 29.08 -13.16 13.15
N GLU A 113 29.72 -14.31 13.38
CA GLU A 113 30.28 -14.68 14.69
C GLU A 113 31.38 -13.72 15.12
N GLU A 114 32.36 -13.43 14.25
CA GLU A 114 33.46 -12.49 14.53
C GLU A 114 32.90 -11.12 14.95
N TRP A 115 31.94 -10.60 14.18
CA TRP A 115 31.35 -9.31 14.48
C TRP A 115 30.60 -9.33 15.83
N PHE A 116 29.79 -10.36 16.05
CA PHE A 116 28.97 -10.50 17.25
C PHE A 116 29.80 -10.59 18.53
N THR A 117 30.91 -11.33 18.48
CA THR A 117 31.76 -11.63 19.65
C THR A 117 32.82 -10.56 19.90
N HIS A 118 33.40 -9.97 18.86
CA HIS A 118 34.57 -9.09 18.98
C HIS A 118 34.33 -7.64 18.55
N LYS A 119 33.34 -7.35 17.68
CA LYS A 119 33.20 -6.02 17.06
C LYS A 119 32.00 -5.22 17.51
N GLN A 120 31.04 -5.79 18.23
CA GLN A 120 29.85 -5.06 18.70
C GLN A 120 30.14 -3.77 19.48
N ASN A 121 31.28 -3.65 20.17
CA ASN A 121 31.63 -2.44 20.94
C ASN A 121 32.48 -1.42 20.14
N GLU A 122 33.11 -1.86 19.04
CA GLU A 122 34.00 -1.04 18.21
C GLU A 122 33.31 -0.55 16.93
N GLU A 123 32.51 -1.42 16.31
CA GLU A 123 31.78 -1.19 15.06
C GLU A 123 30.33 -1.69 15.22
N GLU A 124 29.50 -0.89 15.89
CA GLU A 124 28.09 -1.22 16.17
C GLU A 124 27.24 -1.41 14.91
N ASP A 125 27.64 -0.84 13.77
CA ASP A 125 26.90 -1.00 12.53
C ASP A 125 27.37 -2.22 11.73
N LEU A 126 26.71 -3.36 11.97
CA LEU A 126 26.89 -4.58 11.19
C LEU A 126 26.74 -4.34 9.68
N HIS A 127 25.92 -3.38 9.23
CA HIS A 127 25.76 -3.13 7.80
C HIS A 127 27.04 -2.56 7.18
N LYS A 128 27.63 -1.57 7.84
CA LYS A 128 28.90 -0.98 7.44
C LYS A 128 30.00 -2.04 7.43
N TRP A 129 30.19 -2.74 8.55
CA TRP A 129 31.25 -3.73 8.66
C TRP A 129 31.08 -4.88 7.67
N LEU A 130 29.92 -5.55 7.64
CA LEU A 130 29.72 -6.72 6.78
C LEU A 130 29.55 -6.35 5.31
N CYS A 131 28.59 -5.48 4.98
CA CYS A 131 28.17 -5.29 3.60
C CYS A 131 29.04 -4.30 2.82
N ILE A 132 29.64 -3.31 3.49
CA ILE A 132 30.46 -2.27 2.85
C ILE A 132 31.95 -2.64 2.90
N GLU A 133 32.46 -3.05 4.07
CA GLU A 133 33.89 -3.29 4.28
C GLU A 133 34.31 -4.72 3.93
N GLN A 134 33.70 -5.74 4.53
CA GLN A 134 34.08 -7.13 4.31
C GLN A 134 33.66 -7.64 2.93
N LEU A 135 32.37 -7.55 2.60
CA LEU A 135 31.82 -8.11 1.36
C LEU A 135 31.90 -7.16 0.17
N GLN A 136 32.08 -5.86 0.41
CA GLN A 136 32.15 -4.81 -0.62
C GLN A 136 30.98 -4.81 -1.63
N VAL A 137 29.82 -5.35 -1.23
CA VAL A 137 28.63 -5.44 -2.08
C VAL A 137 27.76 -4.19 -2.02
N CYS A 138 27.88 -3.40 -0.94
CA CYS A 138 27.18 -2.12 -0.73
C CYS A 138 28.13 -0.93 -0.74
N CYS A 139 27.54 0.26 -0.79
CA CYS A 139 28.19 1.55 -0.60
C CYS A 139 27.69 2.23 0.68
N PRO A 140 28.45 3.18 1.24
CA PRO A 140 27.92 4.08 2.27
C PRO A 140 26.71 4.87 1.77
N ASP A 141 25.87 5.31 2.69
CA ASP A 141 24.75 6.20 2.38
C ASP A 141 25.23 7.45 1.61
N GLY A 142 24.44 7.87 0.63
CA GLY A 142 24.80 8.98 -0.26
C GLY A 142 25.86 8.63 -1.30
N HIS A 143 26.12 7.35 -1.58
CA HIS A 143 27.08 6.91 -2.59
C HIS A 143 26.52 5.81 -3.50
N TYR A 144 27.03 5.71 -4.74
CA TYR A 144 26.54 4.79 -5.75
C TYR A 144 27.64 4.26 -6.68
N GLY A 145 27.34 3.19 -7.42
CA GLY A 145 28.19 2.64 -8.47
C GLY A 145 29.38 1.83 -7.95
N ALA A 146 30.15 1.22 -8.85
CA ALA A 146 31.21 0.28 -8.50
C ALA A 146 32.24 0.87 -7.51
N GLU A 147 32.59 2.14 -7.70
CA GLU A 147 33.56 2.89 -6.88
C GLU A 147 32.93 3.64 -5.70
N CYS A 148 31.62 3.51 -5.44
CA CYS A 148 30.90 4.30 -4.45
C CYS A 148 31.15 5.81 -4.60
N LYS A 149 30.82 6.37 -5.76
CA LYS A 149 30.88 7.81 -6.01
C LYS A 149 29.77 8.51 -5.24
N LYS A 150 30.03 9.73 -4.76
CA LYS A 150 29.03 10.53 -4.05
C LYS A 150 27.81 10.82 -4.94
N CYS A 151 26.63 10.65 -4.38
CA CYS A 151 25.35 10.97 -5.01
C CYS A 151 25.18 12.47 -5.25
N THR A 152 24.36 12.79 -6.27
CA THR A 152 23.82 14.14 -6.42
C THR A 152 22.87 14.42 -5.25
N ASP A 153 22.96 15.60 -4.65
CA ASP A 153 22.03 16.02 -3.61
C ASP A 153 20.68 16.38 -4.24
N CYS A 154 19.64 15.59 -3.92
CA CYS A 154 18.29 15.80 -4.44
C CYS A 154 17.45 16.77 -3.59
N ARG A 155 18.10 17.51 -2.68
CA ARG A 155 17.48 18.56 -1.82
C ARG A 155 16.28 18.07 -1.00
N GLY A 156 16.26 16.78 -0.66
CA GLY A 156 15.13 16.14 0.03
C GLY A 156 13.85 15.99 -0.80
N ASN A 157 13.89 16.29 -2.09
CA ASN A 157 12.76 16.22 -3.03
C ASN A 157 12.90 15.06 -4.03
N GLY A 158 13.69 14.05 -3.68
CA GLY A 158 13.95 12.90 -4.52
C GLY A 158 14.99 11.97 -3.92
N LYS A 159 15.23 10.86 -4.62
CA LYS A 159 16.18 9.81 -4.21
C LYS A 159 17.27 9.63 -5.23
N CYS A 160 18.51 9.47 -4.77
CA CYS A 160 19.63 9.16 -5.65
C CYS A 160 19.48 7.76 -6.26
N LYS A 161 19.61 7.66 -7.58
CA LYS A 161 19.54 6.37 -8.30
C LYS A 161 20.81 5.55 -8.03
N GLY A 162 20.65 4.54 -7.19
CA GLY A 162 21.73 3.63 -6.78
C GLY A 162 22.31 3.92 -5.40
N ASP A 163 21.68 4.80 -4.63
CA ASP A 163 22.07 5.11 -3.26
C ASP A 163 22.30 3.86 -2.40
N GLY A 164 23.45 3.79 -1.74
CA GLY A 164 23.89 2.66 -0.92
C GLY A 164 24.30 1.42 -1.74
N THR A 165 24.27 1.46 -3.07
CA THR A 165 24.52 0.29 -3.92
C THR A 165 25.73 0.45 -4.84
N ARG A 166 26.34 -0.68 -5.23
CA ARG A 166 27.38 -0.73 -6.27
C ARG A 166 26.86 -0.51 -7.70
N LYS A 167 25.61 -0.09 -7.87
CA LYS A 167 24.95 0.15 -9.16
C LYS A 167 24.36 1.57 -9.20
N GLY A 168 23.75 1.93 -10.32
CA GLY A 168 23.10 3.23 -10.51
C GLY A 168 23.99 4.28 -11.17
N ASN A 169 23.41 5.45 -11.39
CA ASN A 169 24.05 6.56 -12.10
C ASN A 169 24.14 7.84 -11.28
N GLY A 170 23.72 7.81 -10.01
CA GLY A 170 23.86 8.95 -9.10
C GLY A 170 22.94 10.12 -9.34
N LYS A 171 22.10 10.04 -10.38
CA LYS A 171 21.13 11.08 -10.71
C LYS A 171 19.92 10.99 -9.79
N CYS A 172 19.24 12.12 -9.61
CA CYS A 172 18.03 12.13 -8.82
C CYS A 172 16.86 11.45 -9.54
N ASN A 173 16.07 10.72 -8.77
CA ASN A 173 14.72 10.32 -9.08
C ASN A 173 13.79 11.19 -8.24
N CYS A 174 13.26 12.25 -8.83
CA CYS A 174 12.47 13.24 -8.10
C CYS A 174 11.14 12.68 -7.62
N ASP A 175 10.72 13.17 -6.46
CA ASP A 175 9.41 12.89 -5.90
C ASP A 175 8.32 13.59 -6.73
N ALA A 176 7.07 13.14 -6.56
CA ALA A 176 5.94 13.71 -7.29
C ALA A 176 5.84 15.22 -7.05
N GLY A 177 5.75 15.99 -8.15
CA GLY A 177 5.71 17.44 -8.12
C GLY A 177 7.05 18.15 -8.22
N TYR A 178 8.16 17.40 -8.28
CA TYR A 178 9.50 17.96 -8.46
C TYR A 178 10.15 17.48 -9.76
N THR A 179 11.02 18.33 -10.30
CA THR A 179 11.78 18.08 -11.54
C THR A 179 13.12 18.80 -11.50
N GLY A 180 13.94 18.59 -12.53
CA GLY A 180 15.32 19.06 -12.61
C GLY A 180 16.33 18.00 -12.17
N ASP A 181 17.62 18.27 -12.41
CA ASP A 181 18.70 17.30 -12.15
C ASP A 181 18.89 17.01 -10.65
N ASP A 182 18.64 18.00 -9.79
CA ASP A 182 18.71 17.98 -8.33
C ASP A 182 17.33 18.19 -7.67
N CYS A 183 16.23 17.98 -8.41
CA CYS A 183 14.84 18.13 -7.94
C CYS A 183 14.53 19.53 -7.34
N ASN A 184 15.13 20.57 -7.95
CA ASN A 184 15.05 21.95 -7.49
C ASN A 184 13.98 22.81 -8.19
N GLN A 185 13.12 22.19 -8.99
CA GLN A 185 12.05 22.85 -9.72
C GLN A 185 10.72 22.13 -9.47
N CYS A 186 9.62 22.87 -9.52
CA CYS A 186 8.30 22.25 -9.53
C CYS A 186 7.98 21.67 -10.91
N ALA A 187 7.45 20.45 -10.92
CA ALA A 187 6.97 19.81 -12.13
C ALA A 187 5.71 20.51 -12.65
N LEU A 188 5.35 20.24 -13.91
CA LEU A 188 4.09 20.72 -14.50
C LEU A 188 2.89 20.24 -13.68
N GLY A 189 1.89 21.12 -13.53
CA GLY A 189 0.75 20.90 -12.63
C GLY A 189 1.06 21.17 -11.15
N PHE A 190 2.24 21.68 -10.82
CA PHE A 190 2.61 22.15 -9.49
C PHE A 190 3.14 23.59 -9.57
N TYR A 191 3.00 24.34 -8.47
CA TYR A 191 3.55 25.68 -8.31
C TYR A 191 4.42 25.76 -7.07
N GLU A 192 5.32 26.74 -7.05
CA GLU A 192 6.17 27.04 -5.89
C GLU A 192 5.33 27.68 -4.79
N ALA A 193 4.94 26.87 -3.80
CA ALA A 193 4.20 27.37 -2.65
C ALA A 193 5.11 28.06 -1.64
N PHE A 194 6.37 27.62 -1.55
CA PHE A 194 7.38 28.21 -0.69
C PHE A 194 8.79 27.88 -1.21
N ARG A 195 9.73 28.84 -1.11
CA ARG A 195 11.13 28.64 -1.45
C ARG A 195 12.03 29.42 -0.49
N ASP A 196 13.03 28.74 0.06
CA ASP A 196 14.20 29.32 0.74
C ASP A 196 15.50 28.65 0.26
N ASP A 197 16.63 28.97 0.88
CA ASP A 197 17.96 28.43 0.50
C ASP A 197 18.07 26.90 0.62
N LYS A 198 17.26 26.28 1.47
CA LYS A 198 17.33 24.86 1.83
C LYS A 198 16.09 24.07 1.42
N LYS A 199 14.95 24.73 1.19
CA LYS A 199 13.65 24.12 1.03
C LYS A 199 12.91 24.72 -0.15
N LEU A 200 12.48 23.84 -1.04
CA LEU A 200 11.47 24.13 -2.06
C LEU A 200 10.24 23.29 -1.75
N LEU A 201 9.09 23.93 -1.63
CA LEU A 201 7.80 23.28 -1.47
C LEU A 201 6.97 23.48 -2.74
N CYS A 202 6.73 22.40 -3.45
CA CYS A 202 5.83 22.38 -4.60
C CYS A 202 4.43 21.92 -4.17
N SER A 203 3.40 22.64 -4.58
CA SER A 203 2.00 22.29 -4.32
C SER A 203 1.24 22.12 -5.62
N THR A 204 0.26 21.22 -5.65
CA THR A 204 -0.53 20.94 -6.84
C THR A 204 -1.35 22.15 -7.24
N CYS A 205 -1.46 22.40 -8.54
CA CYS A 205 -2.41 23.36 -9.08
C CYS A 205 -3.85 23.01 -8.70
N HIS A 206 -4.72 24.02 -8.69
CA HIS A 206 -6.15 23.79 -8.54
C HIS A 206 -6.66 22.91 -9.69
N LYS A 207 -7.63 22.02 -9.42
CA LYS A 207 -8.17 21.07 -10.41
C LYS A 207 -8.80 21.71 -11.65
N SER A 208 -9.19 22.99 -11.51
CA SER A 208 -9.69 23.80 -12.61
C SER A 208 -8.61 24.31 -13.55
N CYS A 209 -7.33 24.10 -13.24
CA CYS A 209 -6.22 24.42 -14.12
C CYS A 209 -5.87 23.22 -15.01
N THR A 210 -5.50 23.47 -16.26
CA THR A 210 -4.91 22.42 -17.10
C THR A 210 -3.58 21.94 -16.52
N LYS A 211 -3.30 20.63 -16.59
CA LYS A 211 -2.01 20.07 -16.17
C LYS A 211 -0.87 20.46 -17.10
N ASP A 212 -1.15 20.65 -18.39
CA ASP A 212 -0.13 20.91 -19.42
C ASP A 212 0.46 22.33 -19.34
N GLU A 213 -0.37 23.33 -19.04
CA GLU A 213 0.09 24.72 -18.88
C GLU A 213 0.34 25.10 -17.42
N GLY A 214 -0.17 24.32 -16.47
CA GLY A 214 0.04 24.49 -15.04
C GLY A 214 -0.60 25.75 -14.44
N CYS A 215 0.01 26.25 -13.38
CA CYS A 215 -0.47 27.40 -12.62
C CYS A 215 0.72 28.14 -11.99
N LYS A 216 0.48 29.39 -11.57
CA LYS A 216 1.49 30.25 -10.95
C LYS A 216 1.34 30.38 -9.43
N GLY A 217 0.37 29.70 -8.84
CA GLY A 217 -0.01 29.91 -7.45
C GLY A 217 -1.23 29.08 -7.04
N ALA A 218 -1.71 29.36 -5.83
CA ALA A 218 -2.86 28.69 -5.25
C ALA A 218 -4.19 29.11 -5.90
N GLY A 219 -5.10 28.15 -6.02
CA GLY A 219 -6.50 28.41 -6.37
C GLY A 219 -6.78 28.64 -7.87
N PRO A 220 -8.07 28.80 -8.21
CA PRO A 220 -8.55 28.85 -9.61
C PRO A 220 -8.11 30.10 -10.39
N LYS A 221 -7.73 31.18 -9.69
CA LYS A 221 -7.28 32.44 -10.33
C LYS A 221 -5.83 32.39 -10.80
N ALA A 222 -5.05 31.46 -10.26
CA ALA A 222 -3.65 31.30 -10.60
C ALA A 222 -3.41 30.35 -11.78
N CYS A 223 -4.47 29.78 -12.36
CA CYS A 223 -4.38 28.93 -13.53
C CYS A 223 -3.82 29.72 -14.72
N ALA A 224 -2.87 29.13 -15.46
CA ALA A 224 -2.49 29.68 -16.76
C ALA A 224 -3.64 29.54 -17.77
N LYS A 225 -4.38 28.44 -17.67
CA LYS A 225 -5.54 28.11 -18.51
C LYS A 225 -6.52 27.21 -17.75
N CYS A 226 -7.81 27.44 -18.00
CA CYS A 226 -8.87 26.61 -17.44
C CYS A 226 -8.90 25.24 -18.09
N ASN A 227 -9.07 24.23 -17.26
CA ASN A 227 -9.29 22.85 -17.67
C ASN A 227 -10.66 22.70 -18.35
N GLU A 228 -10.88 21.58 -19.02
CA GLU A 228 -12.18 21.23 -19.58
C GLU A 228 -13.27 21.20 -18.48
N GLY A 229 -14.46 21.70 -18.79
CA GLY A 229 -15.54 21.90 -17.82
C GLY A 229 -15.42 23.18 -16.98
N TRP A 230 -14.41 24.02 -17.23
CA TRP A 230 -14.22 25.28 -16.50
C TRP A 230 -14.13 26.47 -17.47
N ARG A 231 -14.73 27.59 -17.08
CA ARG A 231 -14.69 28.87 -17.80
C ARG A 231 -13.90 29.92 -17.02
N TRP A 232 -13.15 30.75 -17.73
CA TRP A 232 -12.40 31.83 -17.11
C TRP A 232 -13.32 32.98 -16.67
N ASP A 233 -13.21 33.38 -15.42
CA ASP A 233 -13.80 34.59 -14.84
C ASP A 233 -12.69 35.52 -14.31
N ALA A 234 -12.81 36.82 -14.58
CA ALA A 234 -11.78 37.79 -14.18
C ALA A 234 -11.67 37.99 -12.66
N THR A 235 -12.77 37.81 -11.93
CA THR A 235 -12.81 38.00 -10.48
C THR A 235 -12.32 36.76 -9.76
N ASN A 236 -12.88 35.60 -10.12
CA ASN A 236 -12.76 34.34 -9.39
C ASN A 236 -11.85 33.30 -10.08
N GLY A 237 -11.31 33.60 -11.27
CA GLY A 237 -10.48 32.66 -12.03
C GLY A 237 -11.31 31.60 -12.75
N CYS A 238 -10.75 30.39 -12.91
CA CYS A 238 -11.47 29.29 -13.54
C CYS A 238 -12.64 28.80 -12.66
N GLN A 239 -13.85 29.04 -13.15
CA GLN A 239 -15.12 28.67 -12.52
C GLN A 239 -15.75 27.48 -13.24
N ASP A 240 -16.41 26.64 -12.47
CA ASP A 240 -17.11 25.47 -12.99
C ASP A 240 -18.22 25.90 -13.98
N ILE A 241 -18.34 25.16 -15.08
CA ILE A 241 -19.43 25.37 -16.04
C ILE A 241 -20.60 24.52 -15.57
N ASN A 242 -21.73 25.15 -15.26
CA ASN A 242 -22.92 24.39 -14.93
C ASN A 242 -23.61 23.93 -16.22
N GLU A 243 -23.25 22.77 -16.74
CA GLU A 243 -23.82 22.29 -18.00
C GLU A 243 -25.32 21.98 -17.90
N CYS A 244 -25.83 21.69 -16.71
CA CYS A 244 -27.26 21.46 -16.50
C CYS A 244 -28.08 22.74 -16.68
N LEU A 245 -27.51 23.91 -16.37
CA LEU A 245 -28.16 25.21 -16.56
C LEU A 245 -27.81 25.84 -17.91
N ASP A 246 -26.56 25.73 -18.34
CA ASP A 246 -26.05 26.43 -19.53
C ASP A 246 -26.43 25.71 -20.83
N LYS A 247 -26.77 24.42 -20.78
CA LYS A 247 -27.07 23.58 -21.95
C LYS A 247 -28.36 22.74 -21.72
N PRO A 248 -29.52 23.19 -22.20
CA PRO A 248 -30.82 22.54 -21.92
C PRO A 248 -31.02 21.16 -22.57
N ARG A 249 -30.05 20.65 -23.34
CA ARG A 249 -30.08 19.32 -23.99
C ARG A 249 -28.80 18.51 -23.74
N THR A 250 -28.16 18.72 -22.59
CA THR A 250 -26.94 17.98 -22.23
C THR A 250 -27.22 16.48 -22.03
N CYS A 251 -28.35 16.15 -21.39
CA CYS A 251 -28.77 14.77 -21.14
C CYS A 251 -29.87 14.30 -22.10
N ARG A 252 -30.09 12.99 -22.15
CA ARG A 252 -31.17 12.39 -22.94
C ARG A 252 -32.55 12.73 -22.33
N PRO A 253 -33.66 12.63 -23.09
CA PRO A 253 -34.98 13.01 -22.60
C PRO A 253 -35.48 12.30 -21.32
N ASN A 254 -35.06 11.06 -21.07
CA ASN A 254 -35.42 10.29 -19.86
C ASN A 254 -34.29 10.26 -18.81
N GLN A 255 -33.45 11.28 -18.82
CA GLN A 255 -32.38 11.47 -17.85
C GLN A 255 -32.49 12.86 -17.24
N PHE A 256 -32.09 12.98 -15.98
CA PHE A 256 -31.87 14.28 -15.33
C PHE A 256 -30.38 14.56 -15.20
N CYS A 257 -30.05 15.85 -15.20
CA CYS A 257 -28.67 16.32 -15.18
C CYS A 257 -28.26 16.68 -13.75
N VAL A 258 -27.08 16.22 -13.34
CA VAL A 258 -26.42 16.61 -12.08
C VAL A 258 -25.10 17.28 -12.43
N ASN A 259 -24.92 18.53 -11.99
CA ASN A 259 -23.69 19.27 -12.22
C ASN A 259 -22.61 18.84 -11.23
N ASN A 260 -21.43 18.51 -11.72
CA ASN A 260 -20.27 18.13 -10.93
C ASN A 260 -19.13 19.13 -11.18
N GLU A 261 -18.20 19.29 -10.25
CA GLU A 261 -17.07 20.19 -10.50
C GLU A 261 -16.17 19.65 -11.62
N GLY A 262 -16.17 20.36 -12.76
CA GLY A 262 -15.46 20.06 -13.99
C GLY A 262 -16.20 19.13 -14.95
N SER A 263 -17.45 18.75 -14.68
CA SER A 263 -18.24 17.85 -15.55
C SER A 263 -19.73 17.82 -15.18
N HIS A 264 -20.50 16.94 -15.79
CA HIS A 264 -21.86 16.62 -15.37
C HIS A 264 -22.10 15.11 -15.46
N SER A 265 -23.08 14.65 -14.68
CA SER A 265 -23.63 13.29 -14.78
C SER A 265 -25.04 13.37 -15.32
N CYS A 266 -25.40 12.46 -16.22
CA CYS A 266 -26.77 12.22 -16.64
C CYS A 266 -27.24 10.92 -15.98
N LEU A 267 -28.23 11.02 -15.10
CA LEU A 267 -28.78 9.89 -14.37
C LEU A 267 -30.17 9.57 -14.93
N GLU A 268 -30.52 8.28 -14.97
CA GLU A 268 -31.83 7.85 -15.46
C GLU A 268 -32.95 8.32 -14.52
N CYS A 269 -34.10 8.65 -15.09
CA CYS A 269 -35.30 8.88 -14.32
C CYS A 269 -35.81 7.57 -13.67
N ASP A 270 -36.59 7.71 -12.60
CA ASP A 270 -37.35 6.58 -12.06
C ASP A 270 -38.20 5.93 -13.15
N ARG A 271 -38.33 4.60 -13.13
CA ARG A 271 -39.09 3.81 -14.11
C ARG A 271 -40.55 4.25 -14.25
N SER A 272 -41.11 4.86 -13.21
CA SER A 272 -42.47 5.41 -13.19
C SER A 272 -42.60 6.76 -13.90
N CYS A 273 -41.51 7.37 -14.37
CA CYS A 273 -41.49 8.67 -15.03
C CYS A 273 -41.37 8.56 -16.56
N GLU A 274 -42.08 9.42 -17.27
CA GLU A 274 -41.81 9.82 -18.66
C GLU A 274 -41.11 11.19 -18.63
N GLY A 275 -39.81 11.18 -18.28
CA GLY A 275 -39.01 12.38 -18.00
C GLY A 275 -39.12 12.91 -16.57
N CYS A 276 -38.03 13.47 -16.06
CA CYS A 276 -37.89 13.93 -14.67
C CYS A 276 -36.96 15.15 -14.56
N ASP A 277 -36.92 15.78 -13.38
CA ASP A 277 -35.97 16.84 -13.01
C ASP A 277 -35.04 16.45 -11.86
N GLY A 278 -35.20 15.24 -11.32
CA GLY A 278 -34.44 14.72 -10.19
C GLY A 278 -34.66 13.23 -10.01
N ASP A 279 -34.04 12.69 -8.97
CA ASP A 279 -34.17 11.29 -8.60
C ASP A 279 -35.52 10.99 -7.93
N GLY A 280 -36.02 9.77 -8.12
CA GLY A 280 -37.24 9.27 -7.48
C GLY A 280 -38.57 9.55 -8.22
N PRO A 281 -39.64 8.85 -7.82
CA PRO A 281 -40.96 8.91 -8.46
C PRO A 281 -41.75 10.20 -8.17
N ASP A 282 -41.28 11.04 -7.25
CA ASP A 282 -41.85 12.36 -6.91
C ASP A 282 -41.28 13.51 -7.74
N MET A 283 -40.21 13.25 -8.50
CA MET A 283 -39.56 14.24 -9.37
C MET A 283 -39.90 14.04 -10.86
N CYS A 284 -40.95 13.26 -11.15
CA CYS A 284 -41.43 13.04 -12.51
C CYS A 284 -42.09 14.31 -13.09
N LYS A 285 -41.72 14.66 -14.34
CA LYS A 285 -42.45 15.66 -15.13
C LYS A 285 -43.83 15.15 -15.54
N LYS A 286 -43.89 13.85 -15.83
CA LYS A 286 -45.09 13.11 -16.23
C LYS A 286 -44.93 11.65 -15.82
N CYS A 287 -45.99 11.01 -15.37
CA CYS A 287 -45.96 9.58 -15.10
C CYS A 287 -45.92 8.77 -16.41
N ALA A 288 -45.12 7.70 -16.42
CA ALA A 288 -45.06 6.73 -17.50
C ALA A 288 -46.38 5.95 -17.61
N ALA A 289 -46.58 5.27 -18.74
CA ALA A 289 -47.77 4.44 -18.95
C ALA A 289 -47.88 3.36 -17.85
N GLY A 290 -49.06 3.22 -17.25
CA GLY A 290 -49.32 2.30 -16.12
C GLY A 290 -49.06 2.90 -14.73
N TYR A 291 -48.67 4.18 -14.66
CA TYR A 291 -48.47 4.92 -13.42
C TYR A 291 -49.32 6.20 -13.40
N SER A 292 -49.88 6.53 -12.23
CA SER A 292 -50.59 7.79 -11.97
C SER A 292 -50.03 8.52 -10.76
N LEU A 293 -50.18 9.86 -10.78
CA LEU A 293 -49.78 10.72 -9.69
C LEU A 293 -50.69 10.50 -8.47
N LYS A 294 -50.14 9.92 -7.41
CA LYS A 294 -50.79 9.70 -6.11
C LYS A 294 -49.86 10.21 -5.01
N ASP A 295 -50.38 11.04 -4.12
CA ASP A 295 -49.62 11.63 -3.01
C ASP A 295 -48.33 12.36 -3.45
N GLY A 296 -48.37 13.01 -4.62
CA GLY A 296 -47.22 13.72 -5.19
C GLY A 296 -46.16 12.82 -5.79
N LYS A 297 -46.41 11.52 -5.95
CA LYS A 297 -45.48 10.54 -6.56
C LYS A 297 -46.17 9.74 -7.66
N CYS A 298 -45.45 9.36 -8.71
CA CYS A 298 -45.98 8.43 -9.70
C CYS A 298 -46.00 7.01 -9.12
N GLN A 299 -47.19 6.44 -8.99
CA GLN A 299 -47.41 5.12 -8.42
C GLN A 299 -48.23 4.28 -9.39
N VAL A 300 -48.11 2.96 -9.31
CA VAL A 300 -48.80 2.03 -10.22
C VAL A 300 -50.32 2.25 -10.17
N ASP A 301 -50.93 2.24 -11.34
CA ASP A 301 -52.38 2.20 -11.48
C ASP A 301 -52.86 0.82 -11.06
N SER A 302 -53.60 0.76 -9.96
CA SER A 302 -54.08 -0.47 -9.31
C SER A 302 -55.11 -1.26 -10.14
N LEU A 303 -55.11 -1.13 -11.47
CA LEU A 303 -56.08 -1.72 -12.40
C LEU A 303 -55.45 -2.52 -13.55
N ASP A 304 -54.14 -2.77 -13.59
CA ASP A 304 -53.53 -3.70 -14.56
C ASP A 304 -52.86 -4.91 -13.88
N PRO A 305 -53.41 -6.14 -14.01
CA PRO A 305 -52.89 -7.36 -13.36
C PRO A 305 -51.56 -7.91 -13.90
N HIS A 306 -50.83 -7.19 -14.76
CA HIS A 306 -49.68 -7.75 -15.49
C HIS A 306 -48.34 -7.00 -15.30
N VAL A 307 -48.19 -6.15 -14.28
CA VAL A 307 -46.88 -5.54 -13.93
C VAL A 307 -46.44 -5.85 -12.49
N ASN A 308 -47.03 -6.88 -11.86
CA ASN A 308 -46.60 -7.36 -10.55
C ASN A 308 -45.74 -8.61 -10.69
N GLU A 309 -44.48 -8.43 -11.08
CA GLU A 309 -43.37 -9.33 -10.76
C GLU A 309 -42.06 -8.65 -11.21
N GLU A 310 -41.60 -7.66 -10.43
CA GLU A 310 -40.20 -7.19 -10.29
C GLU A 310 -40.20 -5.78 -9.67
N SER A 311 -40.42 -5.67 -8.36
CA SER A 311 -39.88 -4.56 -7.53
C SER A 311 -40.19 -4.71 -6.04
N GLU A 312 -40.17 -5.91 -5.48
CA GLU A 312 -40.21 -6.08 -4.02
C GLU A 312 -39.06 -7.00 -3.61
N ALA A 313 -37.84 -6.55 -3.88
CA ALA A 313 -36.63 -7.08 -3.28
C ALA A 313 -35.50 -6.06 -3.49
N THR A 314 -35.37 -5.12 -2.56
CA THR A 314 -34.11 -4.75 -1.86
C THR A 314 -34.31 -3.39 -1.18
N GLU A 315 -33.83 -3.29 0.06
CA GLU A 315 -34.07 -2.22 1.05
C GLU A 315 -35.35 -2.52 1.85
N GLU A 316 -35.31 -3.21 2.97
CA GLU A 316 -34.48 -2.97 4.16
C GLU A 316 -34.29 -4.28 4.94
N GLU A 317 -33.06 -4.61 5.33
CA GLU A 317 -32.73 -5.24 6.63
C GLU A 317 -31.20 -5.38 6.75
N GLU A 318 -30.53 -4.36 7.29
CA GLU A 318 -29.24 -4.58 7.97
C GLU A 318 -29.12 -3.66 9.19
N TYR A 319 -29.83 -4.04 10.26
CA TYR A 319 -29.40 -3.69 11.61
C TYR A 319 -29.83 -4.76 12.62
N THR A 320 -29.05 -5.84 12.73
CA THR A 320 -29.05 -6.68 13.94
C THR A 320 -27.63 -7.09 14.33
N GLN A 321 -27.19 -6.46 15.41
CA GLN A 321 -26.40 -6.97 16.52
C GLN A 321 -25.24 -7.96 16.25
N ILE A 322 -24.05 -7.44 16.51
CA ILE A 322 -22.81 -8.17 16.77
C ILE A 322 -22.92 -8.85 18.14
N GLU A 323 -23.11 -10.17 18.17
CA GLU A 323 -22.58 -11.04 19.22
C GLU A 323 -21.69 -12.13 18.57
N ALA A 324 -20.51 -12.29 19.15
CA ALA A 324 -19.40 -13.10 18.65
C ALA A 324 -19.64 -14.62 18.77
N PRO A 325 -18.91 -15.45 18.00
CA PRO A 325 -18.57 -16.79 18.43
C PRO A 325 -17.07 -16.92 18.72
N HIS A 326 -16.81 -17.33 19.96
CA HIS A 326 -15.58 -17.90 20.46
C HIS A 326 -15.61 -19.42 20.20
N ILE A 327 -14.64 -19.91 19.44
CA ILE A 327 -13.96 -21.24 19.46
C ILE A 327 -14.80 -22.54 19.40
N ARG A 328 -14.44 -23.40 18.43
CA ARG A 328 -14.01 -24.83 18.52
C ARG A 328 -14.32 -25.48 17.17
N ASP A 329 -13.32 -25.78 16.35
CA ASP A 329 -12.40 -26.94 16.39
C ASP A 329 -12.75 -27.85 15.19
N GLU A 330 -11.70 -28.42 14.59
CA GLU A 330 -11.69 -29.59 13.71
C GLU A 330 -12.09 -29.40 12.23
N LEU A 331 -11.11 -29.06 11.39
CA LEU A 331 -10.38 -30.03 10.56
C LEU A 331 -9.18 -29.43 9.84
#